data_AF-I7A280-F1
#
_entry.id   AF-I7A280-F1
#
_cell.length_a   1.000
_cell.length_b   1.000
_cell.length_c   1.000
_cell.angle_alpha   90.00
_cell.angle_beta   90.00
_cell.angle_gamma   90.00
#
_symmetry.space_group_name_H-M   'P 1'
#
loop_
_entity.id
_entity.type
_entity.pdbx_description
1 polymer ?
#
loop_
_entity_poly.entity_id
_entity_poly.type
_entity_poly.pdbx_seq_one_letter_code
_entity_poly.pdbx_strand_id
1 'polypeptide(L)'
;MELTYKDKSEFLRGFLTLIRKDGAICNYERKMALIIGRHFGFAEDFCIEALDTLLENEYISEAPPVFSNREVARYFISETYNILEQIHELSLAELKWLDSVSQANHIDRRNFPFLLQLSENY
;
A
#
# COMPACT_ATOMS: atom_id res chain seq x y z
N MET A 1 16.08 -3.59 9.58
CA MET A 1 14.73 -3.67 10.19
C MET A 1 14.20 -5.07 9.96
N GLU A 2 13.70 -5.74 11.01
CA GLU A 2 13.10 -7.08 10.90
C GLU A 2 11.57 -6.95 10.85
N LEU A 3 10.92 -7.63 9.90
CA LEU A 3 9.47 -7.59 9.72
C LEU A 3 8.82 -8.82 10.35
N THR A 4 7.82 -8.60 11.20
CA THR A 4 6.99 -9.69 11.73
C THR A 4 6.11 -10.31 10.63
N TYR A 5 5.58 -11.52 10.85
CA TYR A 5 4.59 -12.10 9.95
C TYR A 5 3.35 -11.22 9.77
N LYS A 6 2.95 -10.52 10.84
CA LYS A 6 1.86 -9.55 10.78
C LYS A 6 2.24 -8.38 9.86
N ASP A 7 3.43 -7.82 10.00
CA ASP A 7 3.88 -6.69 9.16
C ASP A 7 3.92 -7.06 7.68
N LYS A 8 4.40 -8.25 7.35
CA LYS A 8 4.41 -8.77 5.97
C LYS A 8 3.00 -8.89 5.39
N SER A 9 2.06 -9.38 6.20
CA SER A 9 0.65 -9.50 5.82
C SER A 9 -0.01 -8.14 5.63
N GLU A 10 0.24 -7.19 6.54
CA GLU A 10 -0.24 -5.81 6.45
C GLU A 10 0.37 -5.07 5.26
N PHE A 11 1.63 -5.35 4.91
CA PHE A 11 2.27 -4.76 3.74
C PHE A 11 1.56 -5.21 2.46
N LEU A 12 1.41 -6.53 2.25
CA LEU A 12 0.74 -7.04 1.06
C LEU A 12 -0.71 -6.54 1.00
N ARG A 13 -1.46 -6.66 2.09
CA ARG A 13 -2.85 -6.17 2.17
C ARG A 13 -2.93 -4.68 1.86
N GLY A 14 -2.08 -3.87 2.50
CA GLY A 14 -2.04 -2.43 2.32
C GLY A 14 -1.72 -2.02 0.87
N PHE A 15 -0.80 -2.74 0.22
CA PHE A 15 -0.48 -2.53 -1.19
C PHE A 15 -1.67 -2.89 -2.09
N LEU A 16 -2.33 -4.03 -1.87
CA LEU A 16 -3.53 -4.43 -2.62
C LEU A 16 -4.68 -3.44 -2.42
N THR A 17 -4.89 -2.94 -1.21
CA THR A 17 -5.90 -1.90 -0.93
C THR A 17 -5.56 -0.56 -1.59
N LEU A 18 -4.28 -0.25 -1.78
CA LEU A 18 -3.82 0.97 -2.44
C LEU A 18 -4.05 0.91 -3.95
N ILE A 19 -3.56 -0.13 -4.63
CA ILE A 19 -3.67 -0.26 -6.11
C ILE A 19 -5.11 -0.47 -6.60
N ARG A 20 -6.07 -0.73 -5.71
CA ARG A 20 -7.50 -0.82 -6.07
C ARG A 20 -8.25 0.50 -5.95
N LYS A 21 -7.64 1.56 -5.39
CA LYS A 21 -8.34 2.84 -5.12
C LYS A 21 -8.92 3.49 -6.37
N ASP A 22 -8.25 3.32 -7.50
CA ASP A 22 -8.67 3.89 -8.78
C ASP A 22 -9.65 3.00 -9.55
N GLY A 23 -10.03 1.84 -9.00
CA GLY A 23 -11.01 0.92 -9.59
C GLY A 23 -10.50 0.12 -10.79
N ALA A 24 -9.22 0.25 -11.13
CA ALA A 24 -8.55 -0.49 -12.18
C ALA A 24 -7.13 -0.86 -11.73
N ILE A 25 -6.66 -2.05 -12.09
CA ILE A 25 -5.32 -2.53 -11.76
C ILE A 25 -4.60 -2.89 -13.06
N CYS A 26 -3.51 -2.18 -13.36
CA CYS A 26 -2.73 -2.42 -14.57
C CYS A 26 -1.75 -3.60 -14.40
N ASN A 27 -1.20 -4.07 -15.52
CA ASN A 27 -0.29 -5.22 -15.54
C ASN A 27 0.99 -5.00 -14.71
N TYR A 28 1.45 -3.76 -14.56
CA TYR A 28 2.65 -3.44 -13.78
C TYR A 28 2.39 -3.51 -12.28
N GLU A 29 1.24 -3.00 -11.81
CA GLU A 29 0.82 -3.13 -10.40
C GLU A 29 0.59 -4.59 -10.03
N ARG A 30 -0.06 -5.37 -10.91
CA ARG A 30 -0.23 -6.83 -10.72
C ARG A 30 1.11 -7.53 -10.56
N LYS A 31 2.07 -7.27 -11.47
CA LYS A 31 3.42 -7.84 -11.39
C LYS A 31 4.11 -7.45 -10.09
N MET A 32 3.95 -6.20 -9.66
CA MET A 32 4.57 -5.73 -8.43
C MET A 32 3.97 -6.37 -7.18
N ALA A 33 2.64 -6.52 -7.11
CA ALA A 33 1.97 -7.25 -6.04
C ALA A 33 2.46 -8.70 -5.94
N LEU A 34 2.67 -9.40 -7.07
CA LEU A 34 3.26 -10.74 -7.08
C LEU A 34 4.72 -10.75 -6.57
N ILE A 35 5.52 -9.76 -6.96
CA ILE A 35 6.91 -9.61 -6.48
C ILE A 35 6.93 -9.38 -4.96
N ILE A 36 6.07 -8.49 -4.45
CA ILE A 36 5.93 -8.21 -3.01
C ILE A 36 5.48 -9.46 -2.26
N GLY A 37 4.45 -10.14 -2.75
CA GLY A 37 3.94 -11.37 -2.16
C GLY A 37 5.03 -12.45 -2.05
N ARG A 38 5.74 -12.72 -3.15
CA ARG A 38 6.86 -13.66 -3.17
C ARG A 38 7.99 -13.23 -2.24
N HIS A 39 8.34 -11.93 -2.20
CA HIS A 39 9.38 -11.41 -1.32
C HIS A 39 9.06 -11.66 0.16
N PHE A 40 7.79 -11.58 0.54
CA PHE A 40 7.35 -11.88 1.90
C PHE A 40 7.02 -13.35 2.18
N GLY A 41 7.15 -14.22 1.18
CA GLY A 41 6.97 -15.67 1.32
C GLY A 41 5.52 -16.14 1.17
N PHE A 42 4.65 -15.33 0.57
CA PHE A 42 3.30 -15.78 0.19
C PHE A 42 3.36 -16.69 -1.04
N ALA A 43 2.46 -17.68 -1.09
CA ALA A 43 2.33 -18.54 -2.26
C ALA A 43 1.88 -17.71 -3.47
N GLU A 44 2.44 -18.03 -4.64
CA GLU A 44 2.12 -17.32 -5.88
C GLU A 44 0.64 -17.44 -6.24
N ASP A 45 0.08 -18.66 -6.17
CA ASP A 45 -1.35 -18.92 -6.44
C ASP A 45 -2.27 -18.10 -5.53
N PHE A 46 -1.90 -17.93 -4.25
CA PHE A 46 -2.64 -17.08 -3.32
C PHE A 46 -2.62 -15.61 -3.77
N CYS A 47 -1.48 -15.10 -4.24
CA CYS A 47 -1.37 -13.72 -4.69
C CYS A 47 -2.13 -13.50 -6.00
N ILE A 48 -2.11 -14.48 -6.91
CA ILE A 48 -2.88 -14.45 -8.16
C ILE A 48 -4.38 -14.41 -7.86
N GLU A 49 -4.88 -15.32 -7.01
CA GLU A 49 -6.30 -15.36 -6.62
C GLU A 49 -6.75 -14.06 -5.94
N ALA A 50 -5.91 -13.52 -5.05
CA ALA A 50 -6.17 -12.24 -4.41
C ALA A 50 -6.28 -11.09 -5.43
N LEU A 51 -5.42 -11.06 -6.45
CA LEU A 51 -5.44 -10.05 -7.52
C LEU A 51 -6.58 -10.23 -8.50
N ASP A 52 -6.99 -11.46 -8.80
CA ASP A 52 -8.10 -11.76 -9.72
C ASP A 52 -9.44 -11.32 -9.14
N THR A 53 -9.58 -11.42 -7.81
CA THR A 53 -10.81 -11.04 -7.09
C THR A 53 -10.76 -9.64 -6.48
N LEU A 54 -9.61 -8.93 -6.55
CA LEU A 54 -9.35 -7.71 -5.78
C LEU A 54 -10.40 -6.61 -5.97
N LEU A 55 -10.89 -6.39 -7.19
CA LEU A 55 -11.87 -5.33 -7.48
C LEU A 55 -13.29 -5.69 -7.05
N GLU A 56 -13.60 -6.98 -6.96
CA GLU A 56 -14.94 -7.50 -6.62
C GLU A 56 -15.05 -7.90 -5.15
N ASN A 57 -13.91 -8.07 -4.47
CA ASN A 57 -13.87 -8.53 -3.09
C ASN A 57 -14.22 -7.41 -2.10
N GLU A 58 -15.47 -7.42 -1.64
CA GLU A 58 -16.00 -6.49 -0.63
C GLU A 58 -15.50 -6.79 0.80
N TYR A 59 -14.87 -7.95 1.02
CA TYR A 59 -14.38 -8.37 2.34
C TYR A 59 -12.95 -7.88 2.63
N ILE A 60 -12.28 -7.28 1.65
CA ILE A 60 -10.96 -6.67 1.88
C ILE A 60 -11.15 -5.42 2.74
N SER A 61 -10.49 -5.41 3.89
CA SER A 61 -10.53 -4.28 4.80
C SER A 61 -9.98 -3.01 4.13
N GLU A 62 -10.82 -1.98 4.09
CA GLU A 62 -10.47 -0.60 3.75
C GLU A 62 -9.88 0.17 4.93
N ALA A 63 -9.39 -0.52 5.97
CA ALA A 63 -8.66 0.11 7.07
C ALA A 63 -7.17 0.26 6.73
N PRO A 64 -6.53 1.40 7.04
CA PRO A 64 -5.10 1.58 6.82
C PRO A 64 -4.31 0.54 7.63
N PRO A 65 -3.24 -0.06 7.06
CA PRO A 65 -2.41 -1.02 7.79
C PRO A 65 -1.77 -0.39 9.03
N VAL A 66 -1.80 -1.12 10.15
CA VAL A 66 -1.13 -0.75 11.40
C VAL A 66 -0.01 -1.73 11.66
N PHE A 67 1.21 -1.22 11.59
CA PHE A 67 2.43 -2.02 11.69
C PHE A 67 2.91 -2.14 13.14
N SER A 68 3.83 -3.07 13.38
CA SER A 68 4.41 -3.33 14.69
C SER A 68 5.16 -2.13 15.26
N ASN A 69 5.70 -1.26 14.40
CA ASN A 69 6.39 -0.05 14.82
C ASN A 69 6.41 1.01 13.70
N ARG A 70 6.81 2.24 14.08
CA ARG A 70 6.86 3.40 13.19
C ARG A 70 7.93 3.33 12.10
N GLU A 71 8.99 2.54 12.25
CA GLU A 71 9.97 2.35 11.16
C GLU A 71 9.37 1.53 10.03
N VAL A 72 8.65 0.45 10.37
CA VAL A 72 7.97 -0.40 9.39
C VAL A 72 6.91 0.39 8.63
N ALA A 73 6.09 1.17 9.34
CA ALA A 73 5.09 2.01 8.72
C ALA A 73 5.69 3.09 7.80
N ARG A 74 6.80 3.73 8.22
CA ARG A 74 7.54 4.67 7.35
C ARG A 74 8.09 3.98 6.10
N TYR A 75 8.67 2.79 6.27
CA TYR A 75 9.16 1.99 5.17
C TYR A 75 8.05 1.64 4.18
N PHE A 76 6.90 1.16 4.67
CA PHE A 76 5.73 0.89 3.81
C PHE A 76 5.34 2.13 3.01
N ILE A 77 5.09 3.27 3.67
CA ILE A 77 4.61 4.49 3.00
C ILE A 77 5.58 4.96 1.92
N SER A 78 6.87 5.04 2.24
CA SER A 78 7.90 5.48 1.28
C SER A 78 8.07 4.48 0.14
N GLU A 79 8.13 3.18 0.44
CA GLU A 79 8.42 2.18 -0.58
C GLU A 79 7.24 2.00 -1.54
N THR A 80 5.99 2.00 -1.03
CA THR A 80 4.82 1.92 -1.90
C THR A 80 4.69 3.15 -2.80
N TYR A 81 4.99 4.34 -2.28
CA TYR A 81 5.03 5.57 -3.09
C TYR A 81 6.07 5.44 -4.21
N ASN A 82 7.33 5.11 -3.86
CA ASN A 82 8.43 5.00 -4.81
C ASN A 82 8.17 3.94 -5.90
N ILE A 83 7.50 2.85 -5.52
CA ILE A 83 7.10 1.78 -6.43
C ILE A 83 6.04 2.29 -7.42
N LEU A 84 4.96 2.88 -6.91
CA LEU A 84 3.82 3.28 -7.76
C LEU A 84 4.17 4.48 -8.64
N GLU A 85 4.95 5.44 -8.14
CA GLU A 85 5.39 6.62 -8.91
C GLU A 85 6.19 6.23 -10.17
N GLN A 86 6.87 5.08 -10.17
CA GLN A 86 7.56 4.54 -11.34
C GLN A 86 6.62 3.86 -12.34
N ILE A 87 5.41 3.50 -11.93
CA ILE A 87 4.39 2.87 -12.76
C ILE A 87 3.46 3.95 -13.34
N HIS A 88 2.95 4.83 -12.49
CA HIS A 88 2.07 5.94 -12.85
C HIS A 88 2.12 7.04 -11.80
N GLU A 89 1.66 8.25 -12.16
CA GLU A 89 1.42 9.30 -11.17
C GLU A 89 0.30 8.85 -10.22
N LEU A 90 0.53 9.00 -8.91
CA LEU A 90 -0.46 8.59 -7.92
C LEU A 90 -1.65 9.53 -7.93
N SER A 91 -2.86 8.96 -7.87
CA SER A 91 -4.09 9.72 -7.79
C SER A 91 -4.27 10.39 -6.43
N LEU A 92 -5.18 11.36 -6.35
CA LEU A 92 -5.54 11.98 -5.07
C LEU A 92 -6.11 10.96 -4.06
N ALA A 93 -6.79 9.91 -4.54
CA ALA A 93 -7.35 8.86 -3.69
C ALA A 93 -6.24 8.01 -3.07
N GLU A 94 -5.21 7.68 -3.85
CA GLU A 94 -4.02 6.95 -3.41
C GLU A 94 -3.17 7.75 -2.42
N LEU A 95 -2.93 9.04 -2.71
CA LEU A 95 -2.19 9.91 -1.79
C LEU A 95 -2.92 10.11 -0.46
N LYS A 96 -4.25 10.33 -0.49
CA LYS A 96 -5.07 10.39 0.72
C LYS A 96 -5.04 9.07 1.49
N TRP A 97 -5.00 7.95 0.78
CA TRP A 97 -4.87 6.63 1.39
C TRP A 97 -3.52 6.49 2.12
N LEU A 98 -2.41 6.83 1.48
CA LEU A 98 -1.08 6.83 2.12
C LEU A 98 -1.01 7.78 3.32
N ASP A 99 -1.64 8.95 3.26
CA ASP A 99 -1.75 9.85 4.41
C ASP A 99 -2.52 9.20 5.57
N SER A 100 -3.61 8.48 5.29
CA SER A 100 -4.35 7.74 6.32
C SER A 100 -3.51 6.66 7.00
N VAL A 101 -2.57 6.03 6.27
CA VAL A 101 -1.60 5.08 6.86
C VAL A 101 -0.64 5.80 7.80
N SER A 102 -0.18 6.99 7.44
CA SER A 102 0.67 7.81 8.33
C SER A 102 -0.05 8.15 9.63
N GLN A 103 -1.32 8.54 9.54
CA GLN A 103 -2.17 8.91 10.68
C GLN A 103 -2.41 7.70 11.59
N ALA A 104 -2.76 6.54 11.03
CA ALA A 104 -3.04 5.31 11.77
C ALA A 104 -1.81 4.75 12.52
N ASN A 105 -0.60 5.06 12.05
CA ASN A 105 0.66 4.67 12.69
C ASN A 105 1.31 5.79 13.51
N HIS A 106 0.61 6.91 13.69
CA HIS A 106 1.08 8.08 14.44
C HIS A 106 2.41 8.64 13.91
N ILE A 107 2.53 8.73 12.58
CA ILE A 107 3.67 9.32 11.88
C ILE A 107 3.24 10.70 11.37
N ASP A 108 4.09 11.69 11.59
CA ASP A 108 3.86 13.03 11.06
C ASP A 108 3.99 13.04 9.55
N ARG A 109 2.97 13.55 8.83
CA ARG A 109 2.99 13.69 7.37
C ARG A 109 4.16 14.50 6.84
N ARG A 110 4.75 15.39 7.66
CA ARG A 110 5.95 16.18 7.30
C ARG A 110 7.18 15.31 7.02
N ASN A 111 7.15 14.03 7.40
CA ASN A 111 8.17 13.05 7.01
C ASN A 111 8.09 12.65 5.53
N PHE A 112 7.01 12.99 4.83
CA PHE A 112 6.75 12.56 3.45
C PHE A 112 6.46 13.79 2.57
N PRO A 113 7.46 14.32 1.84
CA PRO A 113 7.27 15.50 0.99
C PRO A 113 6.13 15.38 -0.02
N PHE A 114 5.89 14.20 -0.58
CA PHE A 114 4.79 13.95 -1.52
C PHE A 114 3.40 14.11 -0.87
N LEU A 115 3.26 13.89 0.44
CA LEU A 115 1.99 14.13 1.16
C LEU A 115 1.77 15.61 1.49
N LEU A 116 2.76 16.48 1.33
CA LEU A 116 2.59 17.92 1.55
C LEU A 116 1.79 18.59 0.43
N GLN A 117 1.71 17.96 -0.74
CA GLN A 117 0.92 18.45 -1.87
C GLN A 117 -0.60 18.40 -1.59
N LEU A 118 -1.04 17.59 -0.62
CA LEU A 118 -2.45 17.48 -0.23
C LEU A 118 -3.02 18.74 0.44
N SER A 119 -2.19 19.70 0.88
CA SER A 119 -2.63 20.88 1.65
C SER A 119 -3.05 22.10 0.82
N GLU A 120 -3.10 22.03 -0.51
CA GLU A 120 -3.50 23.20 -1.33
C GLU A 120 -5.02 23.28 -1.62
N ASN A 121 -5.85 22.38 -1.09
CA ASN A 121 -7.28 22.33 -1.39
C ASN A 121 -8.20 22.44 -0.16
N TYR A 122 -8.04 23.50 0.65
CA TYR A 122 -9.03 23.94 1.63
C TYR A 122 -9.19 25.45 1.63
#